data_AF-A0A094I0U6-F1
#
_entry.id   AF-A0A094I0U6-F1
#
_cell.length_a   1.000
_cell.length_b   1.000
_cell.length_c   1.000
_cell.angle_alpha   90.00
_cell.angle_beta   90.00
_cell.angle_gamma   90.00
#
_symmetry.space_group_name_H-M   'P 1'
#
loop_
_entity.id
_entity.type
_entity.pdbx_description
1 polymer ?
#
loop_
_entity_poly.entity_id
_entity_poly.type
_entity_poly.pdbx_seq_one_letter_code
_entity_poly.pdbx_strand_id
1 'polypeptide(L)'
;MTKKEIRSTLKNLPKGSIAPSKAYDEPIERIEGQLPEESALARRVLSWITYAERQLTTKELSHALAVEVDESELDEDNIPDIEDMISVCAGLVAVDEESDVIRLVHYTTQEYFERMREAWNPKAQEEIVLRQGLRA
;
A
#
# COMPACT_ATOMS: atom_id res chain seq x y z
N MET A 1 7.74 10.99 -28.16
CA MET A 1 6.72 10.00 -27.74
C MET A 1 5.35 10.64 -27.77
N THR A 2 4.38 9.99 -28.39
CA THR A 2 3.03 10.50 -28.63
C THR A 2 2.01 9.77 -27.75
N LYS A 3 0.91 10.45 -27.40
CA LYS A 3 -0.22 9.86 -26.63
C LYS A 3 -0.80 8.59 -27.27
N LYS A 4 -0.56 8.37 -28.57
CA LYS A 4 -0.99 7.19 -29.31
C LYS A 4 -0.08 5.99 -29.04
N GLU A 5 1.22 6.20 -28.94
CA GLU A 5 2.20 5.16 -28.60
C GLU A 5 1.99 4.68 -27.16
N ILE A 6 1.79 5.60 -26.21
CA ILE A 6 1.51 5.27 -24.81
C ILE A 6 0.24 4.40 -24.70
N ARG A 7 -0.85 4.78 -25.37
CA ARG A 7 -2.10 3.99 -25.38
C ARG A 7 -1.97 2.63 -26.07
N SER A 8 -1.09 2.51 -27.06
CA SER A 8 -0.83 1.24 -27.74
C SER A 8 -0.02 0.29 -26.88
N THR A 9 0.97 0.81 -26.15
CA THR A 9 1.77 0.02 -25.20
C THR A 9 0.91 -0.51 -24.05
N LEU A 10 0.00 0.32 -23.51
CA LEU A 10 -0.93 -0.07 -22.45
C LEU A 10 -1.90 -1.19 -22.88
N LYS A 11 -2.28 -1.24 -24.16
CA LYS A 11 -3.17 -2.30 -24.68
C LYS A 11 -2.49 -3.65 -24.88
N ASN A 12 -1.16 -3.66 -25.01
CA ASN A 12 -0.37 -4.86 -25.29
C ASN A 12 0.27 -5.46 -24.04
N LEU A 13 -0.08 -4.99 -22.84
CA LEU A 13 0.38 -5.61 -21.61
C LEU A 13 -0.32 -6.97 -21.45
N PRO A 14 0.41 -8.09 -21.28
CA PRO A 14 -0.18 -9.41 -21.15
C PRO A 14 -1.12 -9.42 -19.94
N LYS A 15 -2.42 -9.59 -20.21
CA LYS A 15 -3.42 -9.91 -19.19
C LYS A 15 -3.19 -11.37 -18.80
N GLY A 16 -2.47 -11.61 -17.72
CA GLY A 16 -2.33 -12.95 -17.15
C GLY A 16 -0.92 -13.48 -16.93
N SER A 17 0.09 -12.62 -16.82
CA SER A 17 1.36 -13.00 -16.20
C SER A 17 1.48 -12.22 -14.88
N ILE A 18 1.56 -12.94 -13.76
CA ILE A 18 2.00 -12.43 -12.44
C ILE A 18 3.52 -12.16 -12.52
N ALA A 19 3.98 -11.55 -13.61
CA ALA A 19 5.33 -11.07 -13.71
C ALA A 19 5.28 -9.68 -13.09
N PRO A 20 5.98 -9.44 -11.97
CA PRO A 20 6.10 -8.10 -11.49
C PRO A 20 6.66 -7.26 -12.64
N SER A 21 5.99 -6.14 -12.94
CA SER A 21 6.51 -5.23 -13.95
C SER A 21 7.91 -4.85 -13.46
N LYS A 22 8.96 -5.03 -14.27
CA LYS A 22 10.36 -4.77 -13.87
C LYS A 22 10.59 -3.41 -13.21
N ALA A 23 9.72 -2.44 -13.47
CA ALA A 23 9.74 -1.13 -12.82
C ALA A 23 9.40 -1.16 -11.32
N TYR A 24 8.87 -2.27 -10.80
CA TYR A 24 8.52 -2.47 -9.40
C TYR A 24 9.44 -3.47 -8.68
N ASP A 25 10.29 -4.19 -9.40
CA ASP A 25 11.22 -5.16 -8.80
C ASP A 25 12.14 -4.47 -7.78
N GLU A 26 12.80 -3.37 -8.17
CA GLU A 26 13.71 -2.63 -7.30
C GLU A 26 13.03 -2.04 -6.04
N PRO A 27 11.89 -1.32 -6.14
CA PRO A 27 11.16 -0.87 -4.96
C PRO A 27 10.70 -2.01 -4.05
N ILE A 28 10.23 -3.13 -4.62
CA ILE A 28 9.79 -4.30 -3.84
C ILE A 28 10.97 -4.98 -3.16
N GLU A 29 12.08 -5.22 -3.86
CA GLU A 29 13.32 -5.75 -3.26
C GLU A 29 13.81 -4.85 -2.12
N ARG A 30 13.70 -3.52 -2.27
CA ARG A 30 14.02 -2.58 -1.20
C ARG A 30 13.06 -2.67 -0.01
N ILE A 31 11.78 -2.98 -0.24
CA ILE A 31 10.80 -3.22 0.84
C ILE A 31 11.10 -4.54 1.57
N GLU A 32 11.41 -5.60 0.83
CA GLU A 32 11.69 -6.92 1.41
C GLU A 32 13.08 -6.98 2.08
N GLY A 33 14.01 -6.12 1.68
CA GLY A 33 15.36 -6.05 2.23
C GLY A 33 15.50 -5.19 3.50
N GLN A 34 14.44 -4.52 3.94
CA GLN A 34 14.40 -3.74 5.19
C GLN A 34 14.40 -4.65 6.43
N LEU A 35 14.47 -4.03 7.63
CA LEU A 35 14.25 -4.79 8.87
C LEU A 35 12.84 -5.41 8.86
N PRO A 36 12.63 -6.57 9.53
CA PRO A 36 11.34 -7.26 9.50
C PRO A 36 10.14 -6.38 9.88
N GLU A 37 10.30 -5.49 10.86
CA GLU A 37 9.25 -4.57 11.32
C GLU A 37 8.93 -3.49 10.30
N GLU A 38 9.95 -2.90 9.67
CA GLU A 38 9.82 -1.89 8.61
C GLU A 38 9.17 -2.48 7.35
N SER A 39 9.59 -3.69 6.96
CA SER A 39 9.00 -4.43 5.83
C SER A 39 7.53 -4.77 6.10
N ALA A 40 7.19 -5.18 7.32
CA ALA A 40 5.82 -5.42 7.73
C ALA A 40 4.98 -4.14 7.71
N LEU A 41 5.53 -3.01 8.18
CA LEU A 41 4.85 -1.71 8.11
C LEU A 41 4.58 -1.30 6.67
N ALA A 42 5.58 -1.38 5.78
CA ALA A 42 5.43 -1.06 4.36
C ALA A 42 4.33 -1.92 3.70
N ARG A 43 4.33 -3.23 3.96
CA ARG A 43 3.30 -4.16 3.49
C ARG A 43 1.91 -3.77 3.96
N ARG A 44 1.76 -3.39 5.23
CA ARG A 44 0.48 -2.94 5.79
C ARG A 44 0.01 -1.62 5.15
N VAL A 45 0.87 -0.62 5.07
CA VAL A 45 0.57 0.69 4.42
C VAL A 45 0.09 0.48 2.99
N LEU A 46 0.86 -0.26 2.19
CA LEU A 46 0.54 -0.53 0.79
C LEU A 46 -0.75 -1.33 0.65
N SER A 47 -0.99 -2.29 1.54
CA SER A 47 -2.24 -3.07 1.56
C SER A 47 -3.44 -2.16 1.85
N TRP A 48 -3.40 -1.36 2.91
CA TRP A 48 -4.49 -0.46 3.28
C TRP A 48 -4.87 0.52 2.16
N ILE A 49 -3.87 1.14 1.51
CA ILE A 49 -4.12 2.04 0.38
C ILE A 49 -4.72 1.28 -0.81
N THR A 50 -4.24 0.06 -1.08
CA THR A 50 -4.69 -0.74 -2.23
C THR A 50 -6.12 -1.26 -2.06
N TYR A 51 -6.49 -1.67 -0.84
CA TYR A 51 -7.80 -2.28 -0.55
C TYR A 51 -8.88 -1.26 -0.17
N ALA A 52 -8.53 0.00 0.14
CA ALA A 52 -9.51 1.00 0.51
C ALA A 52 -10.45 1.36 -0.67
N GLU A 53 -11.76 1.41 -0.40
CA GLU A 53 -12.76 1.79 -1.41
C GLU A 53 -12.71 3.29 -1.76
N ARG A 54 -12.06 4.09 -0.92
CA ARG A 54 -11.83 5.52 -1.09
C ARG A 54 -10.41 5.89 -0.67
N GLN A 55 -9.97 7.06 -1.07
CA GLN A 55 -8.72 7.64 -0.57
C GLN A 55 -8.79 7.82 0.95
N LEU A 56 -7.67 7.50 1.62
CA LEU A 56 -7.50 7.63 3.06
C LEU A 56 -6.69 8.90 3.36
N THR A 57 -6.99 9.55 4.47
CA THR A 57 -6.06 10.56 5.01
C THR A 57 -4.90 9.90 5.75
N THR A 58 -3.81 10.62 5.96
CA THR A 58 -2.67 10.12 6.74
C THR A 58 -3.11 9.68 8.13
N LYS A 59 -3.97 10.47 8.79
CA LYS A 59 -4.55 10.19 10.10
C LYS A 59 -5.46 8.96 10.13
N GLU A 60 -6.28 8.77 9.10
CA GLU A 60 -7.13 7.58 9.02
C GLU A 60 -6.28 6.31 8.92
N LEU A 61 -5.22 6.36 8.13
CA LEU A 61 -4.33 5.24 7.95
C LEU A 61 -3.49 4.98 9.20
N SER A 62 -2.91 6.00 9.83
CA SER A 62 -2.09 5.82 11.04
C SER A 62 -2.90 5.19 12.18
N HIS A 63 -4.14 5.67 12.40
CA HIS A 63 -5.05 5.05 13.35
C HIS A 63 -5.40 3.60 13.00
N ALA A 64 -5.66 3.30 11.72
CA ALA A 64 -5.95 1.94 11.28
C ALA A 64 -4.77 0.97 11.46
N LEU A 65 -3.54 1.48 11.41
CA LEU A 65 -2.32 0.71 11.64
C LEU A 65 -2.03 0.49 13.13
N ALA A 66 -2.48 1.39 14.01
CA ALA A 66 -2.32 1.33 15.46
C ALA A 66 -3.27 0.34 16.15
N VAL A 67 -4.35 -0.08 15.49
CA VAL A 67 -5.24 -1.13 16.02
C VAL A 67 -4.52 -2.47 15.97
N GLU A 68 -4.23 -3.05 17.13
CA GLU A 68 -3.75 -4.42 17.25
C GLU A 68 -4.89 -5.42 17.05
N VAL A 69 -4.56 -6.59 16.50
CA VAL A 69 -5.52 -7.69 16.40
C VAL A 69 -5.71 -8.23 17.82
N ASP A 70 -6.96 -8.26 18.29
CA ASP A 70 -7.41 -8.66 19.64
C ASP A 70 -7.47 -7.54 20.71
N GLU A 71 -7.09 -6.30 20.38
CA GLU A 71 -7.28 -5.16 21.27
C GLU A 71 -8.40 -4.23 20.77
N SER A 72 -9.29 -3.84 21.69
CA SER A 72 -10.45 -2.98 21.39
C SER A 72 -10.12 -1.49 21.40
N GLU A 73 -8.92 -1.11 21.83
CA GLU A 73 -8.49 0.27 21.99
C GLU A 73 -7.31 0.60 21.06
N LEU A 74 -7.21 1.88 20.70
CA LEU A 74 -6.06 2.39 19.97
C LEU A 74 -4.88 2.46 20.94
N ASP A 75 -3.78 1.79 20.62
CA ASP A 75 -2.53 2.00 21.32
C ASP A 75 -1.83 3.24 20.71
N GLU A 76 -1.88 4.35 21.45
CA GLU A 76 -1.27 5.62 21.04
C GLU A 76 0.25 5.53 20.90
N ASP A 77 0.91 4.60 21.62
CA ASP A 77 2.36 4.37 21.52
C ASP A 77 2.74 3.57 20.26
N ASN A 78 1.74 2.99 19.58
CA ASN A 78 1.88 2.18 18.37
C ASN A 78 1.45 2.92 17.09
N ILE A 79 1.12 4.21 17.18
CA ILE A 79 0.77 5.03 16.00
C ILE A 79 2.06 5.29 15.19
N PRO A 80 2.17 4.78 13.96
CA PRO A 80 3.35 5.03 13.14
C PRO A 80 3.40 6.49 12.70
N ASP A 81 4.61 7.06 12.69
CA ASP A 81 4.84 8.38 12.12
C ASP A 81 4.64 8.38 10.60
N ILE A 82 4.12 9.49 10.07
CA ILE A 82 3.81 9.63 8.65
C ILE A 82 5.08 9.54 7.80
N GLU A 83 6.19 10.13 8.27
CA GLU A 83 7.48 10.09 7.58
C GLU A 83 8.00 8.65 7.50
N ASP A 84 7.85 7.88 8.58
CA ASP A 84 8.22 6.46 8.62
C ASP A 84 7.38 5.66 7.62
N MET A 85 6.06 5.84 7.62
CA MET A 85 5.15 5.18 6.67
C MET A 85 5.55 5.43 5.20
N ILE A 86 5.95 6.66 4.86
CA ILE A 86 6.38 7.01 3.49
C ILE A 86 7.75 6.41 3.19
N SER A 87 8.68 6.52 4.14
CA SER A 87 10.08 6.10 4.02
C SER A 87 10.18 4.60 3.73
N VAL A 88 9.48 3.78 4.52
CA VAL A 88 9.51 2.30 4.38
C VAL A 88 8.89 1.83 3.08
N CYS A 89 7.97 2.60 2.49
CA CYS A 89 7.28 2.28 1.24
C CYS A 89 8.11 2.51 -0.03
N ALA A 90 9.41 2.79 0.12
CA ALA A 90 10.36 2.84 -0.96
C ALA A 90 10.00 3.79 -2.14
N GLY A 91 9.27 4.88 -1.86
CA GLY A 91 8.84 5.85 -2.88
C GLY A 91 7.63 5.39 -3.72
N LEU A 92 6.93 4.33 -3.30
CA LEU A 92 5.68 3.89 -3.91
C LEU A 92 4.46 4.66 -3.39
N VAL A 93 4.63 5.37 -2.27
CA VAL A 93 3.60 6.15 -1.58
C VAL A 93 4.02 7.62 -1.50
N ALA A 94 3.06 8.52 -1.59
CA ALA A 94 3.21 9.95 -1.35
C ALA A 94 1.99 10.51 -0.61
N VAL A 95 2.19 11.65 0.05
CA VAL A 95 1.13 12.43 0.69
C VAL A 95 0.86 13.68 -0.14
N ASP A 96 -0.42 13.98 -0.34
CA ASP A 96 -0.87 15.24 -0.89
C ASP A 96 -1.00 16.26 0.25
N GLU A 97 -0.11 17.26 0.28
CA GLU A 97 -0.02 18.22 1.39
C GLU A 97 -1.25 19.13 1.52
N GLU A 98 -2.01 19.35 0.46
CA GLU A 98 -3.20 20.21 0.49
C GLU A 98 -4.40 19.47 1.08
N SER A 99 -4.53 18.18 0.77
CA SER A 99 -5.68 17.34 1.15
C SER A 99 -5.41 16.35 2.27
N ASP A 100 -4.16 16.23 2.73
CA ASP A 100 -3.69 15.25 3.72
C ASP A 100 -3.97 13.79 3.31
N VAL A 101 -4.05 13.54 1.99
CA VAL A 101 -4.36 12.23 1.43
C VAL A 101 -3.07 11.45 1.21
N ILE A 102 -3.01 10.23 1.75
CA ILE A 102 -1.96 9.27 1.44
C ILE A 102 -2.37 8.38 0.26
N ARG A 103 -1.49 8.27 -0.75
CA ARG A 103 -1.80 7.58 -2.01
C ARG A 103 -0.59 6.96 -2.65
N LEU A 104 -0.83 6.01 -3.55
CA LEU A 104 0.22 5.51 -4.44
C LEU A 104 0.66 6.59 -5.42
N VAL A 105 1.95 6.63 -5.72
CA VAL A 105 2.58 7.69 -6.55
C VAL A 105 2.07 7.70 -8.00
N HIS A 106 1.54 6.58 -8.50
CA HIS A 106 1.06 6.48 -9.87
C HIS A 106 -0.07 5.44 -10.00
N TYR A 107 -0.97 5.64 -10.97
CA TYR A 107 -2.10 4.72 -11.19
C TYR A 107 -1.63 3.30 -11.58
N THR A 108 -0.49 3.16 -12.24
CA THR A 108 0.07 1.83 -12.57
C THR A 108 0.58 1.09 -11.33
N THR A 109 0.91 1.82 -10.26
CA THR A 109 1.29 1.24 -8.97
C THR A 109 0.06 0.63 -8.30
N GLN A 110 -1.10 1.28 -8.40
CA GLN A 110 -2.39 0.70 -7.99
C GLN A 110 -2.68 -0.58 -8.77
N GLU A 111 -2.64 -0.54 -10.11
CA GLU A 111 -2.88 -1.73 -10.94
C GLU A 111 -1.92 -2.87 -10.63
N TYR A 112 -0.66 -2.56 -10.29
CA TYR A 112 0.34 -3.55 -9.90
C TYR A 112 -0.05 -4.24 -8.59
N PHE A 113 -0.33 -3.47 -7.53
CA PHE A 113 -0.66 -4.04 -6.24
C PHE A 113 -2.01 -4.76 -6.25
N GLU A 114 -3.01 -4.29 -7.00
CA GLU A 114 -4.28 -5.00 -7.18
C GLU A 114 -4.10 -6.40 -7.77
N ARG A 115 -3.15 -6.57 -8.70
CA ARG A 115 -2.84 -7.88 -9.31
C ARG A 115 -2.00 -8.77 -8.40
N MET A 116 -1.13 -8.18 -7.59
CA MET A 116 -0.18 -8.89 -6.74
C MET A 116 -0.71 -9.17 -5.34
N ARG A 117 -1.82 -8.52 -4.93
CA ARG A 117 -2.30 -8.46 -3.55
C ARG A 117 -2.33 -9.82 -2.82
N GLU A 118 -2.88 -10.86 -3.46
CA GLU A 118 -3.06 -12.19 -2.88
C GLU A 118 -1.74 -12.99 -2.85
N ALA A 119 -0.85 -12.74 -3.80
CA ALA A 119 0.44 -13.42 -3.88
C ALA A 119 1.48 -12.77 -2.95
N TRP A 120 1.44 -11.44 -2.82
CA TRP A 120 2.43 -10.67 -2.07
C TRP A 120 2.07 -10.54 -0.59
N ASN A 121 0.81 -10.27 -0.25
CA ASN A 121 0.35 -10.25 1.14
C ASN A 121 -0.99 -11.00 1.30
N PRO A 122 -0.97 -12.35 1.33
CA PRO A 122 -2.19 -13.17 1.36
C PRO A 122 -3.12 -12.86 2.54
N LYS A 123 -2.56 -12.42 3.68
CA LYS A 123 -3.30 -12.13 4.92
C LYS A 123 -3.82 -10.70 5.01
N ALA A 124 -3.52 -9.85 4.03
CA ALA A 124 -3.88 -8.43 4.06
C ALA A 124 -5.38 -8.19 4.30
N GLN A 125 -6.26 -8.96 3.63
CA GLN A 125 -7.70 -8.80 3.79
C GLN A 125 -8.17 -9.20 5.18
N GLU A 126 -7.64 -10.30 5.73
CA GLU A 126 -7.94 -10.75 7.08
C GLU A 126 -7.50 -9.71 8.10
N GLU A 127 -6.27 -9.19 7.99
CA GLU A 127 -5.73 -8.16 8.87
C GLU A 127 -6.53 -6.85 8.81
N ILE A 128 -6.91 -6.40 7.61
CA ILE A 128 -7.73 -5.19 7.44
C ILE A 128 -9.12 -5.39 8.06
N VAL A 129 -9.76 -6.54 7.83
CA VAL A 129 -11.09 -6.83 8.40
C VAL A 129 -11.03 -6.93 9.93
N LEU A 130 -10.03 -7.59 10.48
CA LEU A 130 -9.84 -7.72 11.93
C LEU A 130 -9.66 -6.33 12.59
N ARG A 131 -8.95 -5.41 11.93
CA ARG A 131 -8.69 -4.05 12.42
C ARG A 131 -9.85 -3.07 12.16
N GLN A 132 -10.72 -3.34 11.19
CA GLN A 132 -11.97 -2.61 10.94
C GLN A 132 -13.14 -3.13 11.81
N GLY A 133 -13.04 -4.35 12.33
CA GLY A 133 -14.12 -5.15 12.91
C GLY A 133 -14.66 -4.73 14.28
N LEU A 134 -14.17 -3.64 14.89
CA LEU A 134 -14.66 -3.12 16.18
C LEU A 134 -15.73 -2.03 16.04
N ARG A 135 -16.52 -2.07 14.97
CA ARG A 135 -17.79 -1.35 14.85
C ARG A 135 -18.88 -2.25 14.25
N ALA A 136 -19.44 -3.12 15.08
CA ALA A 136 -20.79 -3.66 14.92
C ALA A 136 -21.58 -3.43 16.21
#